data_AF-A0A953W865-F1
#
_entry.id   AF-A0A953W865-F1
#
_cell.length_a   1.000
_cell.length_b   1.000
_cell.length_c   1.000
_cell.angle_alpha   90.00
_cell.angle_beta   90.00
_cell.angle_gamma   90.00
#
_symmetry.space_group_name_H-M   'P 1'
#
loop_
_entity.id
_entity.type
_entity.pdbx_description
1 polymer ?
#
loop_
_entity_poly.entity_id
_entity_poly.type
_entity_poly.pdbx_seq_one_letter_code
_entity_poly.pdbx_strand_id
1 'polypeptide(L)'
;MHSENFSSVFTAMEVKNLGVYRGGMRILDEADLVVRPGDCMILRGPNGVGKSTFLKCLAGLIRPSTGSIEFQGANPEDEVKPTTFLGHKNGLKGAMTVQETLRFWTKVYAQPVQLIE
;
A
#
# COMPACT_ATOMS: atom_id res chain seq x y z
N MET A 1 -6.84 -32.18 -19.08
CA MET A 1 -5.88 -31.10 -19.36
C MET A 1 -6.67 -29.81 -19.51
N HIS A 2 -6.98 -29.18 -18.38
CA HIS A 2 -7.45 -27.79 -18.37
C HIS A 2 -6.23 -26.96 -17.95
N SER A 3 -5.68 -26.23 -18.91
CA SER A 3 -4.66 -25.21 -18.65
C SER A 3 -5.34 -24.04 -17.96
N GLU A 4 -5.33 -24.03 -16.63
CA GLU A 4 -5.74 -22.85 -15.88
C GLU A 4 -4.61 -21.82 -15.93
N ASN A 5 -4.86 -20.72 -16.63
CA ASN A 5 -3.96 -19.59 -16.72
C ASN A 5 -3.86 -18.92 -15.34
N PHE A 6 -2.74 -19.11 -14.67
CA PHE A 6 -2.31 -18.25 -13.58
C PHE A 6 -1.94 -16.88 -14.14
N SER A 7 -2.93 -15.98 -14.30
CA SER A 7 -2.59 -14.56 -14.36
C SER A 7 -2.18 -14.13 -12.95
N SER A 8 -0.87 -14.14 -12.67
CA SER A 8 -0.36 -13.55 -11.44
C SER A 8 -0.79 -12.08 -11.43
N VAL A 9 -1.75 -11.72 -10.58
CA VAL A 9 -2.18 -10.34 -10.41
C VAL A 9 -1.14 -9.63 -9.54
N PHE A 10 0.08 -9.52 -10.06
CA PHE A 10 1.05 -8.64 -9.43
C PHE A 10 0.74 -7.23 -9.90
N THR A 11 -0.02 -6.55 -9.08
CA THR A 11 -0.49 -5.18 -9.31
C THR A 11 0.69 -4.22 -9.30
N ALA A 12 1.05 -3.68 -10.47
CA ALA A 12 1.86 -2.47 -10.52
C ALA A 12 1.07 -1.30 -9.93
N MET A 13 1.71 -0.47 -9.11
CA MET A 13 1.16 0.77 -8.59
C MET A 13 1.66 1.93 -9.43
N GLU A 14 0.75 2.77 -9.91
CA GLU A 14 1.06 3.99 -10.64
C GLU A 14 0.54 5.20 -9.86
N VAL A 15 1.40 6.18 -9.67
CA VAL A 15 1.13 7.43 -8.96
C VAL A 15 1.36 8.55 -9.95
N LYS A 16 0.35 9.40 -10.14
CA LYS A 16 0.39 10.53 -11.07
C LYS A 16 0.07 11.84 -10.37
N ASN A 17 0.96 12.82 -10.51
CA ASN A 17 0.79 14.20 -10.04
C ASN A 17 0.27 14.29 -8.59
N LEU A 18 0.85 13.48 -7.70
CA LEU A 18 0.34 13.33 -6.33
C LEU A 18 0.70 14.55 -5.50
N GLY A 19 -0.32 15.27 -5.04
CA GLY A 19 -0.17 16.42 -4.16
C GLY A 19 -0.92 16.25 -2.84
N VAL A 20 -0.35 16.77 -1.75
CA VAL A 20 -0.95 16.72 -0.41
C VAL A 20 -0.79 18.06 0.28
N TYR A 21 -1.91 18.65 0.71
CA TYR A 21 -1.96 19.85 1.54
C TYR A 21 -2.40 19.51 2.96
N ARG A 22 -1.70 20.04 3.97
CA ARG A 22 -2.06 19.89 5.38
C ARG A 22 -1.80 21.18 6.14
N GLY A 23 -2.81 21.65 6.88
CA GLY A 23 -2.68 22.85 7.72
C GLY A 23 -2.27 24.11 6.93
N GLY A 24 -2.79 24.27 5.70
CA GLY A 24 -2.44 25.39 4.82
C GLY A 24 -1.08 25.28 4.13
N MET A 25 -0.30 24.23 4.40
CA MET A 25 1.00 24.01 3.74
C MET A 25 0.92 22.87 2.73
N ARG A 26 1.59 23.07 1.59
CA ARG A 26 1.83 22.03 0.60
C ARG A 26 2.96 21.13 1.09
N ILE A 27 2.66 19.86 1.34
CA ILE A 27 3.60 18.86 1.85
C ILE A 27 4.22 18.04 0.72
N LEU A 28 3.42 17.74 -0.30
CA LEU A 28 3.83 17.05 -1.52
C LEU A 28 3.30 17.83 -2.71
N ASP A 29 4.09 17.88 -3.77
CA ASP A 29 3.79 18.59 -5.00
C ASP A 29 4.24 17.74 -6.17
N GLU A 30 3.30 17.41 -7.06
CA GLU A 30 3.55 16.77 -8.35
C GLU A 30 4.44 15.52 -8.30
N ALA A 31 4.19 14.62 -7.34
CA ALA A 31 4.97 13.39 -7.25
C ALA A 31 4.43 12.31 -8.20
N ASP A 32 5.32 11.80 -9.07
CA ASP A 32 5.07 10.66 -9.95
C ASP A 32 5.92 9.45 -9.53
N LEU A 33 5.33 8.26 -9.56
CA LEU A 33 6.01 7.01 -9.20
C LEU A 33 5.34 5.83 -9.89
N VAL A 34 6.14 4.90 -10.40
CA VAL A 34 5.68 3.57 -10.80
C VAL A 34 6.40 2.53 -9.96
N VAL A 35 5.66 1.68 -9.27
CA VAL A 35 6.18 0.52 -8.55
C VAL A 35 5.71 -0.73 -9.25
N ARG A 36 6.65 -1.54 -9.72
CA ARG A 36 6.39 -2.80 -10.40
C ARG A 36 6.48 -3.97 -9.41
N PRO A 37 5.86 -5.11 -9.75
CA PRO A 37 6.07 -6.36 -9.04
C PRO A 37 7.54 -6.68 -8.83
N GLY A 38 7.92 -6.98 -7.59
CA GLY A 38 9.30 -7.30 -7.21
C GLY A 38 10.21 -6.10 -6.94
N ASP A 39 9.74 -4.86 -7.16
CA ASP A 39 10.52 -3.67 -6.84
C ASP A 39 10.76 -3.54 -5.33
N CYS A 40 11.98 -3.14 -4.98
CA CYS A 40 12.34 -2.74 -3.62
C CYS A 40 12.98 -1.34 -3.69
N MET A 41 12.31 -0.36 -3.09
CA MET A 41 12.69 1.06 -3.21
C MET A 41 12.95 1.67 -1.83
N ILE A 42 13.85 2.66 -1.78
CA ILE A 42 14.14 3.43 -0.58
C ILE A 42 13.75 4.90 -0.81
N LEU A 43 12.81 5.41 -0.02
CA LEU A 43 12.47 6.83 0.00
C LEU A 43 13.38 7.57 0.98
N ARG A 44 14.25 8.44 0.45
CA ARG A 44 15.20 9.24 1.24
C ARG A 44 14.85 10.73 1.23
N GLY A 45 15.32 11.45 2.25
CA GLY A 45 15.18 12.89 2.35
C GLY A 45 15.21 13.40 3.80
N PRO A 46 15.35 14.71 4.04
CA PRO A 46 15.41 15.31 5.37
C PRO A 46 14.18 15.01 6.23
N ASN A 47 14.30 15.19 7.54
CA ASN A 47 13.14 15.14 8.43
C ASN A 47 12.17 16.29 8.10
N GLY A 48 10.87 16.02 8.15
CA GLY A 48 9.84 17.01 7.81
C GLY A 48 9.50 17.13 6.31
N VAL A 49 10.30 16.59 5.39
CA VAL A 49 10.08 16.70 3.93
C VAL A 49 8.83 15.97 3.39
N GLY A 50 8.07 15.29 4.25
CA GLY A 50 6.82 14.63 3.83
C GLY A 50 6.90 13.13 3.52
N LYS A 51 8.03 12.45 3.76
CA LYS A 51 8.17 10.98 3.52
C LYS A 51 7.04 10.14 4.11
N SER A 52 6.76 10.33 5.39
CA SER A 52 5.69 9.58 6.07
C SER A 52 4.30 9.98 5.56
N THR A 53 4.14 11.21 5.07
CA THR A 53 2.91 11.67 4.41
C THR A 53 2.72 10.95 3.07
N PHE A 54 3.78 10.86 2.27
CA PHE A 54 3.78 10.15 0.99
C PHE A 54 3.43 8.68 1.18
N LEU A 55 4.15 7.96 2.05
CA LEU A 55 3.89 6.54 2.31
C LEU A 55 2.47 6.27 2.85
N LYS A 56 1.93 7.16 3.70
CA LYS A 56 0.55 7.06 4.16
C LYS A 56 -0.46 7.34 3.06
N CYS A 57 -0.15 8.22 2.11
CA CYS A 57 -0.99 8.48 0.97
C CYS A 57 -1.05 7.26 0.04
N LEU A 58 0.10 6.66 -0.27
CA LEU A 58 0.18 5.40 -1.03
C LEU A 58 -0.61 4.27 -0.38
N ALA A 59 -0.61 4.20 0.96
CA ALA A 59 -1.37 3.21 1.71
C ALA A 59 -2.86 3.55 1.92
N GLY A 60 -3.37 4.63 1.32
CA GLY A 60 -4.76 5.07 1.47
C GLY A 60 -5.12 5.68 2.83
N LEU A 61 -4.16 5.90 3.73
CA LEU A 61 -4.37 6.48 5.06
C LEU A 61 -4.48 8.01 5.05
N ILE A 62 -4.05 8.64 3.96
CA ILE A 62 -4.21 10.09 3.71
C ILE A 62 -4.75 10.24 2.29
N ARG A 63 -5.88 10.93 2.15
CA ARG A 63 -6.44 11.24 0.83
C ARG A 63 -5.55 12.29 0.14
N PRO A 64 -5.13 12.06 -1.11
CA PRO A 64 -4.43 13.08 -1.87
C PRO A 64 -5.32 14.29 -2.12
N SER A 65 -4.72 15.47 -2.19
CA SER A 65 -5.40 16.71 -2.58
C SER A 65 -5.48 16.86 -4.10
N THR A 66 -4.49 16.31 -4.82
CA THR A 66 -4.42 16.27 -6.28
C THR A 66 -3.79 14.96 -6.73
N GLY A 67 -4.01 14.60 -7.99
CA GLY A 67 -3.44 13.40 -8.59
C GLY A 67 -4.20 12.12 -8.29
N SER A 68 -3.64 10.98 -8.70
CA SER A 68 -4.23 9.65 -8.52
C SER A 68 -3.18 8.61 -8.11
N ILE A 69 -3.69 7.54 -7.49
CA ILE A 69 -2.94 6.32 -7.20
C ILE A 69 -3.78 5.17 -7.75
N GLU A 70 -3.23 4.46 -8.70
CA GLU A 70 -3.88 3.36 -9.41
C GLU A 70 -3.09 2.07 -9.23
N PHE A 71 -3.84 0.97 -9.21
CA PHE A 71 -3.34 -0.36 -8.95
C PHE A 71 -3.81 -1.25 -10.10
N GLN A 72 -2.88 -1.79 -10.89
CA GLN A 72 -3.23 -2.66 -12.01
C GLN A 72 -4.01 -3.90 -11.56
N GLY A 73 -5.23 -4.05 -12.09
CA GLY A 73 -6.13 -5.16 -11.76
C GLY A 73 -6.96 -4.97 -10.48
N ALA A 74 -6.84 -3.82 -9.79
CA ALA A 74 -7.73 -3.48 -8.68
C ALA A 74 -8.92 -2.65 -9.16
N ASN A 75 -10.10 -2.83 -8.54
CA ASN A 75 -11.23 -1.96 -8.80
C ASN A 75 -11.01 -0.60 -8.09
N PRO A 76 -11.04 0.54 -8.79
CA PRO A 76 -10.89 1.86 -8.17
C PRO A 76 -11.90 2.14 -7.04
N GLU A 77 -13.10 1.55 -7.14
CA GLU A 77 -14.19 1.71 -6.18
C GLU A 77 -13.98 0.93 -4.88
N ASP A 78 -13.02 0.00 -4.84
CA ASP A 78 -12.73 -0.75 -3.62
C ASP A 78 -12.23 0.17 -2.51
N GLU A 79 -12.88 0.10 -1.35
CA GLU A 79 -12.47 0.83 -0.14
C GLU A 79 -11.09 0.37 0.36
N VAL A 80 -10.80 -0.93 0.21
CA VAL A 80 -9.55 -1.53 0.63
C VAL A 80 -8.55 -1.50 -0.53
N LYS A 81 -7.49 -0.71 -0.38
CA LYS A 81 -6.39 -0.70 -1.35
C LYS A 81 -5.47 -1.92 -1.14
N PRO A 82 -4.87 -2.48 -2.21
CA PRO A 82 -4.00 -3.65 -2.13
C PRO A 82 -2.61 -3.30 -1.57
N THR A 83 -2.59 -2.66 -0.40
CA THR A 83 -1.40 -2.14 0.25
C THR A 83 -1.42 -2.46 1.73
N THR A 84 -0.25 -2.75 2.31
CA THR A 84 -0.06 -2.86 3.76
C THR A 84 0.91 -1.79 4.21
N PHE A 85 0.59 -1.09 5.31
CA PHE A 85 1.43 -0.05 5.87
C PHE A 85 2.03 -0.48 7.21
N LEU A 86 3.36 -0.58 7.26
CA LEU A 86 4.10 -0.77 8.50
C LEU A 86 4.71 0.56 8.94
N GLY A 87 4.05 1.20 9.90
CA GLY A 87 4.47 2.49 10.43
C GLY A 87 5.43 2.39 11.62
N HIS A 88 5.81 3.54 12.15
CA HIS A 88 6.60 3.64 13.38
C HIS A 88 5.93 2.99 14.59
N LYS A 89 4.59 3.06 14.68
CA LYS A 89 3.80 2.21 15.56
C LYS A 89 3.44 0.95 14.78
N ASN A 90 3.79 -0.21 15.33
CA ASN A 90 3.63 -1.52 14.68
C ASN A 90 2.19 -2.05 14.65
N GLY A 91 1.23 -1.36 15.29
CA GLY A 91 -0.18 -1.77 15.29
C GLY A 91 -0.47 -3.08 16.02
N LEU A 92 0.47 -3.56 16.86
CA LEU A 92 0.32 -4.83 17.56
C LEU A 92 -0.41 -4.65 18.89
N LYS A 93 -1.26 -5.63 19.22
CA LYS A 93 -1.91 -5.71 20.54
C LYS A 93 -0.98 -6.42 21.51
N GLY A 94 -0.45 -5.68 22.49
CA GLY A 94 0.54 -6.21 23.45
C GLY A 94 0.05 -7.39 24.31
N ALA A 95 -1.26 -7.62 24.38
CA ALA A 95 -1.85 -8.76 25.08
C ALA A 95 -1.86 -10.07 24.24
N MET A 96 -1.35 -10.04 23.00
CA MET A 96 -1.33 -11.20 22.10
C MET A 96 0.10 -11.68 21.88
N THR A 97 0.27 -12.99 21.81
CA THR A 97 1.49 -13.63 21.31
C THR A 97 1.67 -13.39 19.80
N VAL A 98 2.88 -13.64 19.30
CA VAL A 98 3.18 -13.60 17.86
C VAL A 98 2.26 -14.53 17.07
N GLN A 99 2.05 -15.76 17.56
CA GLN A 99 1.22 -16.75 16.88
C GLN A 99 -0.26 -16.32 16.83
N GLU A 100 -0.79 -15.75 17.92
CA GLU A 100 -2.16 -15.23 17.95
C GLU A 100 -2.34 -14.05 16.99
N THR A 101 -1.35 -13.16 16.92
CA THR A 101 -1.35 -12.03 15.98
C THR A 101 -1.38 -12.52 14.54
N LEU A 102 -0.51 -13.48 14.18
CA LEU A 102 -0.49 -14.06 12.84
C LEU A 102 -1.83 -14.73 12.50
N ARG A 103 -2.36 -15.56 13.42
CA ARG A 103 -3.67 -16.21 13.24
C ARG A 103 -4.82 -15.23 13.07
N PHE A 104 -4.77 -14.09 13.75
CA PHE A 104 -5.77 -13.04 13.61
C PHE A 104 -5.73 -12.43 12.21
N TRP A 105 -4.56 -11.95 11.78
CA TRP A 105 -4.44 -11.28 10.48
C TRP A 105 -4.63 -12.23 9.29
N THR A 106 -4.28 -13.51 9.42
CA THR A 106 -4.66 -14.50 8.39
C THR A 106 -6.17 -14.68 8.31
N LYS A 107 -6.91 -14.69 9.43
CA LYS A 107 -8.38 -14.74 9.36
C LYS A 107 -9.01 -13.48 8.75
N VAL A 108 -8.39 -12.31 8.94
CA VAL A 108 -8.92 -11.04 8.44
C VAL A 108 -8.62 -10.85 6.95
N TYR A 109 -7.44 -11.23 6.48
CA TYR A 109 -6.96 -10.89 5.14
C TYR A 109 -6.52 -12.07 4.27
N ALA A 110 -6.35 -13.28 4.81
CA ALA A 110 -5.97 -14.39 3.97
C ALA A 110 -7.15 -14.77 3.07
N GLN A 111 -6.98 -14.50 1.78
CA GLN A 111 -7.61 -15.30 0.76
C GLN A 111 -6.97 -16.70 0.79
N PRO A 112 -7.70 -17.78 0.45
CA PRO A 112 -7.11 -19.09 0.33
C PRO A 112 -5.91 -19.02 -0.62
N VAL A 113 -4.70 -19.23 -0.10
CA VAL A 113 -3.53 -19.46 -0.94
C VAL A 113 -3.67 -20.90 -1.43
N GLN A 114 -4.15 -21.08 -2.66
CA GLN A 114 -4.04 -22.39 -3.31
C GLN A 114 -2.55 -22.66 -3.52
N LEU A 115 -2.02 -23.64 -2.78
CA LEU A 115 -0.67 -24.13 -2.98
C LEU A 115 -0.62 -24.77 -4.36
N ILE A 116 0.26 -24.26 -5.20
CA ILE A 116 0.58 -24.83 -6.50
C ILE A 116 1.42 -26.08 -6.20
N GLU A 117 0.91 -27.27 -6.56
CA GLU A 117 1.71 -28.50 -6.63
C GLU A 117 2.60 -28.52 -7.88
#